data_AF-A0A842VBJ1-F1
#
_entry.id   AF-A0A842VBJ1-F1
#
_cell.length_a   1.000
_cell.length_b   1.000
_cell.length_c   1.000
_cell.angle_alpha   90.00
_cell.angle_beta   90.00
_cell.angle_gamma   90.00
#
_symmetry.space_group_name_H-M   'P 1'
#
loop_
_entity.id
_entity.type
_entity.pdbx_description
1 polymer ?
#
loop_
_entity_poly.entity_id
_entity_poly.type
_entity_poly.pdbx_seq_one_letter_code
_entity_poly.pdbx_strand_id
1 'polypeptide(L)'
;MITAHQLDPYKKIEAERWLLGELMDIKELSRLNLLYDLKHKEYAKTMLKLIIQYSKLKTVLFIDDFDQIITLMKPSKGTEEIFDPSYLYGSETQTPESRKAEKTLDKIIKLSRVKRLGIIITLNTLDSLEKIKKIMREKDQHIYEIFKDPLFLTRFEKEDIYDLYRQNFKQFLNSINYSKFLEVEDNEFFPLNKEHLDIIYNQSKGNPREIIKYLIRVFHEIIYSRENIKKTLKDFKSFF
;
A
#
# COMPACT_ATOMS: atom_id res chain seq x y z
N MET A 1 22.38 26.24 -16.10
CA MET A 1 21.60 26.51 -17.32
C MET A 1 20.20 25.94 -17.11
N ILE A 2 19.21 26.79 -16.84
CA ILE A 2 17.80 26.36 -16.67
C ILE A 2 17.18 26.38 -18.06
N THR A 3 17.05 25.22 -18.71
CA THR A 3 16.19 25.09 -19.88
C THR A 3 14.73 25.12 -19.41
N ALA A 4 14.10 26.28 -19.52
CA ALA A 4 12.65 26.40 -19.37
C ALA A 4 12.00 25.83 -20.63
N HIS A 5 11.38 24.65 -20.53
CA HIS A 5 10.52 24.15 -21.60
C HIS A 5 9.21 24.94 -21.55
N GLN A 6 9.11 26.00 -22.35
CA GLN A 6 7.82 26.64 -22.62
C GLN A 6 7.00 25.71 -23.50
N LEU A 7 5.86 25.25 -22.98
CA LEU A 7 4.82 24.67 -23.82
C LEU A 7 4.40 25.73 -24.84
N ASP A 8 4.17 25.32 -26.09
CA ASP A 8 3.61 26.18 -27.13
C ASP A 8 2.34 26.87 -26.58
N PRO A 9 2.30 28.21 -26.50
CA PRO A 9 1.19 28.94 -25.90
C PRO A 9 -0.17 28.56 -26.51
N TYR A 10 -0.18 28.17 -27.79
CA TYR A 10 -1.38 27.82 -28.54
C TYR A 10 -1.84 26.38 -28.32
N LYS A 11 -0.97 25.52 -27.76
CA LYS A 11 -1.27 24.11 -27.48
C LYS A 11 -1.20 23.77 -26.00
N LYS A 12 -0.93 24.77 -25.14
CA LYS A 12 -0.66 24.57 -23.71
C LYS A 12 -1.80 23.86 -23.01
N ILE A 13 -3.03 24.29 -23.28
CA ILE A 13 -4.23 23.77 -22.60
C ILE A 13 -4.46 22.31 -23.01
N GLU A 14 -4.48 22.01 -24.31
CA GLU A 14 -4.63 20.64 -24.80
C GLU A 14 -3.47 19.74 -24.35
N ALA A 15 -2.24 20.25 -24.37
CA ALA A 15 -1.06 19.49 -23.92
C ALA A 15 -1.11 19.19 -22.41
N GLU A 16 -1.56 20.14 -21.59
CA GLU A 16 -1.73 19.96 -20.15
C GLU A 16 -2.82 18.94 -19.85
N ARG A 17 -3.96 19.02 -20.54
CA ARG A 17 -5.04 18.02 -20.42
C ARG A 17 -4.59 16.63 -20.86
N TRP A 18 -3.83 16.54 -21.94
CA TRP A 18 -3.23 15.28 -22.38
C TRP A 18 -2.25 14.73 -21.33
N LEU A 19 -1.37 15.58 -20.78
CA LEU A 19 -0.42 15.20 -19.72
C LEU A 19 -1.13 14.74 -18.43
N LEU A 20 -2.27 15.34 -18.09
CA LEU A 20 -3.08 14.97 -16.94
C LEU A 20 -3.94 13.72 -17.18
N GLY A 21 -3.95 13.19 -18.40
CA GLY A 21 -4.70 11.99 -18.77
C GLY A 21 -6.20 12.19 -18.82
N GLU A 22 -6.63 13.42 -19.09
CA GLU A 22 -8.03 13.71 -19.33
C GLU A 22 -8.51 13.04 -20.63
N LEU A 23 -9.82 12.78 -20.68
CA LEU A 23 -10.48 12.32 -21.90
C LEU A 23 -10.33 13.39 -22.99
N MET A 24 -9.75 13.01 -24.12
CA MET A 24 -9.54 13.90 -25.26
C MET A 24 -10.29 13.42 -26.48
N ASP A 25 -10.85 14.38 -27.22
CA ASP A 25 -11.47 14.09 -28.50
C ASP A 25 -10.42 14.02 -29.64
N ILE A 26 -10.84 13.51 -30.80
CA ILE A 26 -9.98 13.33 -31.97
C ILE A 26 -9.41 14.67 -32.47
N LYS A 27 -10.15 15.78 -32.30
CA LYS A 27 -9.72 17.11 -32.75
C LYS A 27 -8.62 17.66 -31.84
N GLU A 28 -8.75 17.50 -30.54
CA GLU A 28 -7.77 17.87 -29.53
C GLU A 28 -6.47 17.08 -29.71
N LEU A 29 -6.57 15.75 -29.94
CA LEU A 29 -5.42 14.90 -30.25
C LEU A 29 -4.73 15.30 -31.55
N SER A 30 -5.50 15.60 -32.60
CA SER A 30 -4.96 16.05 -33.89
C SER A 30 -4.20 17.38 -33.77
N ARG A 31 -4.66 18.33 -32.94
CA ARG A 31 -3.94 19.59 -32.67
C ARG A 31 -2.58 19.38 -32.01
N LEU A 32 -2.44 18.32 -31.22
CA LEU A 32 -1.19 17.90 -30.59
C LEU A 32 -0.32 17.01 -31.49
N ASN A 33 -0.77 16.69 -32.72
CA ASN A 33 -0.16 15.68 -33.59
C ASN A 33 -0.06 14.30 -32.91
N LEU A 34 -1.07 13.95 -32.10
CA LEU A 34 -1.17 12.68 -31.41
C LEU A 34 -2.29 11.84 -32.01
N LEU A 35 -2.07 10.53 -32.11
CA LEU A 35 -3.05 9.59 -32.67
C LEU A 35 -3.95 8.96 -31.60
N TYR A 36 -3.50 8.98 -30.34
CA TYR A 36 -4.22 8.33 -29.23
C TYR A 36 -4.08 9.16 -27.95
N ASP A 37 -5.10 9.06 -27.09
CA ASP A 37 -5.06 9.56 -25.73
C ASP A 37 -4.22 8.63 -24.82
N LEU A 38 -4.09 9.00 -23.54
CA LEU A 38 -3.34 8.19 -22.58
C LEU A 38 -4.00 6.83 -22.26
N LYS A 39 -5.20 6.52 -22.77
CA LYS A 39 -5.84 5.21 -22.56
C LYS A 39 -5.16 4.12 -23.38
N HIS A 40 -4.45 4.48 -24.43
CA HIS A 40 -3.68 3.50 -25.19
C HIS A 40 -2.49 3.01 -24.35
N LYS A 41 -2.37 1.69 -24.16
CA LYS A 41 -1.54 1.03 -23.12
C LYS A 41 -0.07 1.47 -23.04
N GLU A 42 0.50 1.91 -24.16
CA GLU A 42 1.88 2.38 -24.24
C GLU A 42 2.08 3.84 -23.76
N TYR A 43 1.03 4.66 -23.76
CA TYR A 43 1.13 6.08 -23.40
C TYR A 43 1.19 6.31 -21.90
N ALA A 44 0.41 5.57 -21.10
CA ALA A 44 0.51 5.63 -19.64
C ALA A 44 1.93 5.31 -19.14
N LYS A 45 2.58 4.30 -19.74
CA LYS A 45 3.97 3.94 -19.45
C LYS A 45 4.95 5.04 -19.89
N THR A 46 4.71 5.62 -21.06
CA THR A 46 5.54 6.72 -21.59
C THR A 46 5.44 7.95 -20.71
N MET A 47 4.23 8.30 -20.27
CA MET A 47 3.96 9.39 -19.35
C MET A 47 4.61 9.18 -17.99
N LEU A 48 4.43 8.00 -17.40
CA LEU A 48 5.10 7.66 -16.15
C LEU A 48 6.61 7.82 -16.29
N LYS A 49 7.19 7.33 -17.39
CA LYS A 49 8.62 7.49 -17.68
C LYS A 49 9.03 8.96 -17.83
N LEU A 50 8.26 9.78 -18.54
CA LEU A 50 8.53 11.21 -18.70
C LEU A 50 8.47 11.94 -17.35
N ILE A 51 7.40 11.73 -16.58
CA ILE A 51 7.24 12.33 -15.25
C ILE A 51 8.43 11.98 -14.36
N ILE A 52 8.82 10.71 -14.30
CA ILE A 52 9.95 10.28 -13.47
C ILE A 52 11.28 10.88 -13.95
N GLN A 53 11.53 10.85 -15.27
CA GLN A 53 12.80 11.31 -15.83
C GLN A 53 13.00 12.82 -15.69
N TYR A 54 11.94 13.59 -15.86
CA TYR A 54 11.97 15.05 -15.78
C TYR A 54 11.59 15.60 -14.40
N SER A 55 11.17 14.75 -13.46
CA SER A 55 11.00 15.15 -12.07
C SER A 55 12.33 15.61 -11.47
N LYS A 56 12.30 16.80 -10.85
CA LYS A 56 13.44 17.33 -10.09
C LYS A 56 13.76 16.47 -8.87
N LEU A 57 12.73 15.82 -8.31
CA LEU A 57 12.83 14.94 -7.15
C LEU A 57 12.88 13.48 -7.58
N LYS A 58 13.42 12.61 -6.72
CA LYS A 58 13.31 11.16 -6.92
C LYS A 58 11.84 10.74 -6.74
N THR A 59 11.37 9.83 -7.58
CA THR A 59 10.02 9.28 -7.50
C THR A 59 10.07 7.94 -6.78
N VAL A 60 9.10 7.68 -5.91
CA VAL A 60 8.94 6.38 -5.26
C VAL A 60 7.62 5.77 -5.71
N LEU A 61 7.65 4.54 -6.21
CA LEU A 61 6.47 3.71 -6.45
C LEU A 61 6.36 2.70 -5.32
N PHE A 62 5.29 2.79 -4.56
CA PHE A 62 4.96 1.84 -3.50
C PHE A 62 3.93 0.83 -4.01
N ILE A 63 4.21 -0.46 -3.87
CA ILE A 63 3.32 -1.55 -4.26
C ILE A 63 3.05 -2.40 -3.02
N ASP A 64 1.80 -2.36 -2.56
CA ASP A 64 1.36 -3.16 -1.43
C ASP A 64 0.98 -4.58 -1.86
N ASP A 65 1.12 -5.55 -0.95
CA ASP A 65 0.76 -6.96 -1.11
C ASP A 65 1.28 -7.60 -2.41
N PHE A 66 2.58 -7.47 -2.64
CA PHE A 66 3.22 -7.97 -3.87
C PHE A 66 3.16 -9.52 -3.97
N ASP A 67 2.91 -10.21 -2.86
CA ASP A 67 2.70 -11.67 -2.80
C ASP A 67 1.58 -12.14 -3.72
N GLN A 68 0.54 -11.33 -3.92
CA GLN A 68 -0.59 -11.70 -4.77
C GLN A 68 -0.15 -11.92 -6.22
N ILE A 69 0.74 -11.06 -6.74
CA ILE A 69 1.27 -11.19 -8.11
C ILE A 69 1.98 -12.55 -8.26
N ILE A 70 2.77 -12.94 -7.28
CA ILE A 70 3.52 -14.20 -7.30
C ILE A 70 2.61 -15.41 -7.14
N THR A 71 1.58 -15.30 -6.31
CA THR A 71 0.61 -16.37 -6.08
C THR A 71 -0.21 -16.64 -7.34
N LEU A 72 -0.64 -15.59 -8.05
CA LEU A 72 -1.40 -15.71 -9.30
C LEU A 72 -0.57 -16.28 -10.45
N MET A 73 0.76 -16.14 -10.42
CA MET A 73 1.64 -16.75 -11.42
C MET A 73 1.73 -18.28 -11.30
N LYS A 74 1.37 -18.87 -10.15
CA LYS A 74 1.38 -20.32 -10.00
C LYS A 74 0.31 -20.96 -10.90
N PRO A 75 0.61 -22.05 -11.62
CA PRO A 75 -0.43 -22.86 -12.23
C PRO A 75 -1.31 -23.43 -11.11
N SER A 76 -2.57 -23.01 -11.05
CA SER A 76 -3.59 -23.74 -10.31
C SER A 76 -3.74 -25.09 -10.99
N LYS A 77 -3.51 -26.20 -10.27
CA LYS A 77 -4.02 -27.49 -10.72
C LYS A 77 -5.51 -27.32 -10.94
N GLY A 78 -5.94 -27.52 -12.19
CA GLY A 78 -7.22 -27.07 -12.69
C GLY A 78 -8.39 -27.52 -11.84
N THR A 79 -9.23 -26.57 -11.49
CA THR A 79 -10.65 -26.80 -11.21
C THR A 79 -11.40 -25.58 -11.71
N GLU A 80 -12.34 -25.87 -12.61
CA GLU A 80 -13.44 -25.03 -13.10
C GLU A 80 -13.24 -24.27 -14.42
N GLU A 81 -14.16 -24.59 -15.33
CA GLU A 81 -14.31 -24.16 -16.71
C GLU A 81 -14.71 -22.69 -16.78
N ILE A 82 -13.74 -21.78 -16.81
CA ILE A 82 -13.98 -20.40 -17.23
C ILE A 82 -13.73 -20.33 -18.74
N PHE A 83 -14.81 -20.23 -19.52
CA PHE A 83 -14.76 -20.08 -20.98
C PHE A 83 -14.22 -18.69 -21.37
N ASP A 84 -12.95 -18.62 -21.75
CA ASP A 84 -12.36 -17.49 -22.50
C ASP A 84 -11.93 -18.01 -23.88
N PRO A 85 -12.35 -17.41 -25.01
CA PRO A 85 -12.01 -17.89 -26.36
C PRO A 85 -10.49 -17.90 -26.67
N SER A 86 -9.65 -17.29 -25.83
CA SER A 86 -8.19 -17.43 -25.92
C SER A 86 -7.64 -18.79 -25.45
N TYR A 87 -8.50 -19.68 -24.95
CA TYR A 87 -8.17 -21.03 -24.48
C TYR A 87 -8.00 -22.07 -25.61
N LEU A 88 -8.51 -21.82 -26.82
CA LEU A 88 -8.48 -22.78 -27.93
C LEU A 88 -7.06 -23.08 -28.46
N TYR A 89 -6.05 -22.30 -28.07
CA TYR A 89 -4.67 -22.44 -28.55
C TYR A 89 -3.61 -22.33 -27.42
N GLY A 90 -4.00 -22.43 -26.15
CA GLY A 90 -3.09 -22.31 -25.00
C GLY A 90 -2.76 -23.66 -24.35
N SER A 91 -1.54 -23.82 -23.84
CA SER A 91 -1.17 -24.96 -22.99
C SER A 91 -2.03 -24.96 -21.71
N GLU A 92 -2.57 -26.12 -21.32
CA GLU A 92 -3.44 -26.38 -20.14
C GLU A 92 -2.90 -25.89 -18.78
N THR A 93 -1.70 -25.32 -18.76
CA THR A 93 -0.94 -24.92 -17.57
C THR A 93 -0.95 -23.42 -17.27
N GLN A 94 -1.55 -22.56 -18.10
CA GLN A 94 -1.51 -21.09 -17.89
C GLN A 94 -2.90 -20.45 -17.87
N THR A 95 -3.32 -19.96 -16.71
CA THR A 95 -4.57 -19.19 -16.55
C THR A 95 -4.43 -17.76 -17.09
N PRO A 96 -5.54 -17.10 -17.52
CA PRO A 96 -5.54 -15.68 -17.87
C PRO A 96 -4.97 -14.78 -16.78
N GLU A 97 -5.23 -15.11 -15.51
CA GLU A 97 -4.75 -14.44 -14.32
C GLU A 97 -3.22 -14.57 -14.20
N SER A 98 -2.69 -15.78 -14.40
CA SER A 98 -1.25 -16.04 -14.41
C SER A 98 -0.54 -15.24 -15.49
N ARG A 99 -1.11 -15.19 -16.71
CA ARG A 99 -0.58 -14.36 -17.81
C ARG A 99 -0.65 -12.86 -17.51
N LYS A 100 -1.71 -12.39 -16.85
CA LYS A 100 -1.84 -10.98 -16.43
C LYS A 100 -0.81 -10.64 -15.34
N ALA A 101 -0.60 -11.53 -14.39
CA ALA A 101 0.37 -11.37 -13.31
C ALA A 101 1.80 -11.31 -13.87
N GLU A 102 2.15 -12.23 -14.78
CA GLU A 102 3.46 -12.22 -15.44
C GLU A 102 3.69 -10.92 -16.24
N LYS A 103 2.71 -10.48 -17.03
CA LYS A 103 2.79 -9.20 -17.76
C LYS A 103 2.96 -8.01 -16.81
N THR A 104 2.35 -8.08 -15.63
CA THR A 104 2.48 -7.02 -14.60
C THR A 104 3.87 -7.01 -14.02
N LEU A 105 4.41 -8.18 -13.66
CA LEU A 105 5.77 -8.33 -13.18
C LEU A 105 6.79 -7.83 -14.22
N ASP A 106 6.64 -8.20 -15.49
CA ASP A 106 7.51 -7.74 -16.57
C ASP A 106 7.50 -6.21 -16.72
N LYS A 107 6.34 -5.58 -16.49
CA LYS A 107 6.25 -4.11 -16.50
C LYS A 107 6.98 -3.49 -15.30
N ILE A 108 6.86 -4.06 -14.11
CA ILE A 108 7.55 -3.59 -12.90
C ILE A 108 9.07 -3.71 -13.07
N ILE A 109 9.55 -4.85 -13.60
CA ILE A 109 10.95 -5.08 -13.97
C ILE A 109 11.43 -4.05 -15.00
N LYS A 110 10.61 -3.71 -15.99
CA LYS A 110 10.96 -2.63 -16.96
C LYS A 110 11.01 -1.25 -16.30
N LEU A 111 10.15 -0.99 -15.32
CA LEU A 111 10.11 0.29 -14.60
C LEU A 111 11.29 0.46 -13.64
N SER A 112 11.79 -0.60 -13.02
CA SER A 112 12.95 -0.52 -12.11
C SER A 112 14.21 0.02 -12.80
N ARG A 113 14.29 -0.07 -14.13
CA ARG A 113 15.38 0.48 -14.95
C ARG A 113 15.29 2.00 -15.17
N VAL A 114 14.16 2.64 -14.82
CA VAL A 114 13.99 4.08 -14.99
C VAL A 114 14.81 4.81 -13.93
N LYS A 115 15.80 5.59 -14.38
CA LYS A 115 16.62 6.44 -13.50
C LYS A 115 15.70 7.33 -12.66
N ARG A 116 16.02 7.45 -11.36
CA ARG A 116 15.27 8.21 -10.33
C ARG A 116 13.96 7.58 -9.85
N LEU A 117 13.59 6.39 -10.31
CA LEU A 117 12.52 5.61 -9.69
C LEU A 117 13.09 4.70 -8.59
N GLY A 118 12.59 4.85 -7.37
CA GLY A 118 12.67 3.81 -6.33
C GLY A 118 11.37 3.00 -6.33
N ILE A 119 11.47 1.69 -6.18
CA ILE A 119 10.29 0.83 -6.00
C ILE A 119 10.39 0.22 -4.61
N ILE A 120 9.32 0.37 -3.83
CA ILE A 120 9.16 -0.27 -2.52
C ILE A 120 8.01 -1.25 -2.66
N ILE A 121 8.26 -2.50 -2.28
CA ILE A 121 7.25 -3.55 -2.25
C ILE A 121 7.06 -4.04 -0.82
N THR A 122 5.83 -4.34 -0.44
CA THR A 122 5.54 -5.06 0.81
C THR A 122 5.32 -6.53 0.54
N LEU A 123 5.72 -7.35 1.51
CA LEU A 123 5.57 -8.79 1.46
C LEU A 123 5.05 -9.30 2.80
N ASN A 124 4.17 -10.30 2.75
CA ASN A 124 3.58 -10.93 3.91
C ASN A 124 4.45 -12.07 4.46
N THR A 125 5.30 -12.71 3.62
CA THR A 125 6.08 -13.88 4.03
C THR A 125 7.51 -13.88 3.48
N LEU A 126 8.41 -14.55 4.22
CA LEU A 126 9.79 -14.81 3.79
C LEU A 126 9.86 -15.73 2.56
N ASP A 127 8.94 -16.69 2.46
CA ASP A 127 8.86 -17.60 1.30
C ASP A 127 8.57 -16.84 0.00
N SER A 128 7.71 -15.82 0.04
CA SER A 128 7.48 -14.95 -1.10
C SER A 128 8.71 -14.13 -1.48
N LEU A 129 9.48 -13.65 -0.51
CA LEU A 129 10.73 -12.94 -0.77
C LEU A 129 11.71 -13.82 -1.54
N GLU A 130 11.92 -15.06 -1.09
CA GLU A 130 12.83 -16.00 -1.77
C GLU A 130 12.35 -16.33 -3.18
N LYS A 131 11.04 -16.48 -3.39
CA LYS A 131 10.46 -16.69 -4.72
C LYS A 131 10.68 -15.50 -5.64
N ILE A 132 10.45 -14.28 -5.15
CA ILE A 132 10.68 -13.05 -5.93
C ILE A 132 12.14 -12.95 -6.31
N LYS A 133 13.05 -13.16 -5.35
CA LYS A 133 14.49 -13.18 -5.61
C LYS A 133 14.87 -14.17 -6.70
N LYS A 134 14.31 -15.38 -6.66
CA LYS A 134 14.52 -16.41 -7.69
C LYS A 134 14.02 -15.96 -9.06
N ILE A 135 12.78 -15.48 -9.16
CA ILE A 135 12.20 -15.04 -10.44
C ILE A 135 12.97 -13.84 -11.01
N MET A 136 13.37 -12.89 -10.16
CA MET A 136 14.17 -11.74 -10.57
C MET A 136 15.53 -12.18 -11.11
N ARG A 137 16.21 -13.13 -10.44
CA ARG A 137 17.47 -13.71 -10.92
C ARG A 137 17.31 -14.42 -12.26
N GLU A 138 16.23 -15.17 -12.46
CA GLU A 138 15.95 -15.88 -13.73
C GLU A 138 15.64 -14.92 -14.88
N LYS A 139 14.91 -13.82 -14.63
CA LYS A 139 14.52 -12.87 -15.67
C LYS A 139 15.60 -11.82 -15.99
N ASP A 140 16.30 -11.32 -14.97
CA ASP A 140 17.31 -10.26 -15.13
C ASP A 140 18.28 -10.18 -13.93
N GLN A 141 19.50 -10.70 -14.13
CA GLN A 141 20.57 -10.67 -13.13
C GLN A 141 20.91 -9.25 -12.64
N HIS A 142 20.86 -8.23 -13.50
CA HIS A 142 21.16 -6.86 -13.09
C HIS A 142 20.08 -6.31 -12.14
N ILE A 143 18.81 -6.71 -12.31
CA ILE A 143 17.74 -6.30 -11.40
C ILE A 143 17.88 -6.97 -10.03
N TYR A 144 18.35 -8.21 -10.01
CA TYR A 144 18.67 -8.90 -8.78
C TYR A 144 19.79 -8.18 -8.00
N GLU A 145 20.83 -7.67 -8.67
CA GLU A 145 21.95 -6.96 -8.05
C GLU A 145 21.56 -5.60 -7.43
N ILE A 146 20.55 -4.93 -7.97
CA ILE A 146 20.03 -3.67 -7.39
C ILE A 146 18.99 -3.90 -6.30
N PHE A 147 18.51 -5.13 -6.13
CA PHE A 147 17.53 -5.49 -5.11
C PHE A 147 18.14 -5.32 -3.72
N LYS A 148 17.55 -4.45 -2.90
CA LYS A 148 18.05 -4.15 -1.56
C LYS A 148 17.60 -5.19 -0.55
N ASP A 149 18.34 -5.27 0.55
CA ASP A 149 17.96 -6.12 1.67
C ASP A 149 16.57 -5.74 2.20
N PRO A 150 15.75 -6.74 2.57
CA PRO A 150 14.42 -6.49 3.09
C PRO A 150 14.49 -5.78 4.43
N LEU A 151 13.57 -4.85 4.66
CA LEU A 151 13.29 -4.32 5.98
C LEU A 151 12.22 -5.17 6.64
N PHE A 152 12.52 -5.77 7.79
CA PHE A 152 11.55 -6.54 8.57
C PHE A 152 10.84 -5.61 9.54
N LEU A 153 9.50 -5.53 9.41
CA LEU A 153 8.69 -4.86 10.42
C LEU A 153 8.67 -5.71 11.68
N THR A 154 9.11 -5.13 12.79
CA THR A 154 9.08 -5.76 14.10
C THR A 154 7.69 -5.64 14.71
N ARG A 155 7.43 -6.49 15.69
CA ARG A 155 6.26 -6.33 16.55
C ARG A 155 6.44 -5.10 17.43
N PHE A 156 5.33 -4.57 17.91
CA PHE A 156 5.35 -3.51 18.90
C PHE A 156 6.03 -4.00 20.17
N GLU A 157 6.85 -3.13 20.74
CA GLU A 157 7.33 -3.22 22.10
C GLU A 157 6.23 -2.77 23.06
N LYS A 158 6.48 -2.94 24.36
CA LYS A 158 5.49 -2.60 25.39
C LYS A 158 5.26 -1.09 25.46
N GLU A 159 6.30 -0.31 25.20
CA GLU A 159 6.25 1.14 25.20
C GLU A 159 5.44 1.67 24.00
N ASP A 160 5.53 0.99 22.85
CA ASP A 160 4.79 1.35 21.64
C ASP A 160 3.27 1.33 21.84
N ILE A 161 2.73 0.41 22.66
CA ILE A 161 1.28 0.41 22.94
C ILE A 161 0.85 1.63 23.75
N TYR A 162 1.69 2.09 24.68
CA TYR A 162 1.39 3.28 25.47
C TYR A 162 1.40 4.53 24.59
N ASP A 163 2.41 4.65 23.74
CA ASP A 163 2.53 5.78 22.82
C ASP A 163 1.42 5.76 21.77
N LEU A 164 1.10 4.59 21.21
CA LEU A 164 -0.04 4.42 20.30
C LEU A 164 -1.34 4.90 20.97
N TYR A 165 -1.62 4.42 22.18
CA TYR A 165 -2.84 4.79 22.90
C TYR A 165 -2.89 6.28 23.18
N ARG A 166 -1.82 6.83 23.77
CA ARG A 166 -1.69 8.23 24.16
C ARG A 166 -1.86 9.18 22.97
N GLN A 167 -1.19 8.87 21.86
CA GLN A 167 -1.27 9.71 20.66
C GLN A 167 -2.67 9.72 20.08
N ASN A 168 -3.33 8.55 19.98
CA ASN A 168 -4.70 8.46 19.49
C ASN A 168 -5.69 9.16 20.43
N PHE A 169 -5.55 8.99 21.74
CA PHE A 169 -6.41 9.65 22.73
C PHE A 169 -6.26 11.17 22.69
N LYS A 170 -5.02 11.67 22.57
CA LYS A 170 -4.73 13.10 22.38
C LYS A 170 -5.35 13.64 21.09
N GLN A 171 -5.23 12.92 19.97
CA GLN A 171 -5.84 13.32 18.71
C GLN A 171 -7.38 13.37 18.83
N PHE A 172 -7.99 12.39 19.49
CA PHE A 172 -9.42 12.38 19.77
C PHE A 172 -9.86 13.59 20.60
N LEU A 173 -9.20 13.87 21.74
CA LEU A 173 -9.53 15.00 22.59
C LEU A 173 -9.38 16.35 21.89
N ASN A 174 -8.33 16.49 21.07
CA ASN A 174 -8.16 17.67 20.24
C ASN A 174 -9.30 17.83 19.23
N SER A 175 -9.76 16.74 18.63
CA SER A 175 -10.86 16.77 17.65
C SER A 175 -12.19 17.26 18.24
N ILE A 176 -12.40 17.06 19.55
CA ILE A 176 -13.59 17.52 20.28
C ILE A 176 -13.33 18.80 21.11
N ASN A 177 -12.21 19.49 20.89
CA ASN A 177 -11.79 20.70 21.63
C ASN A 177 -11.74 20.51 23.16
N TYR A 178 -11.38 19.32 23.61
CA TYR A 178 -11.32 18.95 25.03
C TYR A 178 -9.89 18.60 25.49
N SER A 179 -8.89 19.27 24.91
CA SER A 179 -7.47 19.05 25.18
C SER A 179 -7.05 19.31 26.64
N LYS A 180 -7.76 20.22 27.34
CA LYS A 180 -7.55 20.53 28.76
C LYS A 180 -7.68 19.30 29.68
N PHE A 181 -8.37 18.26 29.22
CA PHE A 181 -8.50 17.01 29.98
C PHE A 181 -7.16 16.34 30.25
N LEU A 182 -6.17 16.49 29.35
CA LEU A 182 -4.83 15.91 29.51
C LEU A 182 -3.89 16.73 30.39
N GLU A 183 -4.30 17.93 30.84
CA GLU A 183 -3.48 18.75 31.74
C GLU A 183 -3.38 18.15 33.15
N VAL A 184 -4.24 17.18 33.47
CA VAL A 184 -4.21 16.41 34.72
C VAL A 184 -3.40 15.13 34.49
N GLU A 185 -2.33 14.92 35.26
CA GLU A 185 -1.41 13.77 35.13
C GLU A 185 -2.13 12.40 35.12
N ASP A 186 -3.19 12.25 35.89
CA ASP A 186 -3.94 10.98 36.01
C ASP A 186 -4.80 10.64 34.78
N ASN A 187 -4.93 11.56 33.81
CA ASN A 187 -5.85 11.39 32.68
C ASN A 187 -5.19 10.87 31.41
N GLU A 188 -3.88 10.66 31.40
CA GLU A 188 -3.11 10.31 30.20
C GLU A 188 -3.58 9.02 29.51
N PHE A 189 -4.04 8.05 30.30
CA PHE A 189 -4.52 6.75 29.81
C PHE A 189 -6.01 6.52 30.02
N PHE A 190 -6.75 7.51 30.51
CA PHE A 190 -8.18 7.38 30.76
C PHE A 190 -8.95 7.06 29.46
N PRO A 191 -9.98 6.19 29.47
CA PRO A 191 -10.57 5.49 30.63
C PRO A 191 -9.81 4.25 31.10
N LEU A 192 -8.74 3.87 30.41
CA LEU A 192 -7.90 2.73 30.79
C LEU A 192 -6.77 3.17 31.75
N ASN A 193 -5.80 2.29 31.94
CA ASN A 193 -4.56 2.55 32.67
C ASN A 193 -3.44 1.68 32.07
N LYS A 194 -2.21 1.81 32.57
CA LYS A 194 -1.08 1.01 32.08
C LYS A 194 -1.30 -0.50 32.27
N GLU A 195 -1.91 -0.94 33.38
CA GLU A 195 -2.17 -2.36 33.62
C GLU A 195 -3.12 -2.98 32.58
N HIS A 196 -4.15 -2.24 32.17
CA HIS A 196 -5.06 -2.65 31.11
C HIS A 196 -4.33 -2.78 29.76
N LEU A 197 -3.46 -1.82 29.44
CA LEU A 197 -2.64 -1.85 28.22
C LEU A 197 -1.63 -3.00 28.26
N ASP A 198 -1.08 -3.33 29.43
CA ASP A 198 -0.19 -4.48 29.61
C ASP A 198 -0.90 -5.81 29.34
N ILE A 199 -2.16 -5.94 29.79
CA ILE A 199 -2.98 -7.12 29.49
C ILE A 199 -3.19 -7.24 27.97
N ILE A 200 -3.55 -6.15 27.29
CA ILE A 200 -3.74 -6.13 25.83
C ILE A 200 -2.42 -6.50 25.11
N TYR A 201 -1.31 -5.94 25.56
CA TYR A 201 0.01 -6.24 25.00
C TYR A 201 0.35 -7.73 25.12
N ASN A 202 0.17 -8.31 26.32
CA ASN A 202 0.45 -9.72 26.58
C ASN A 202 -0.42 -10.66 25.72
N GLN A 203 -1.69 -10.31 25.51
CA GLN A 203 -2.61 -11.10 24.68
C GLN A 203 -2.29 -10.99 23.19
N SER A 204 -2.04 -9.78 22.70
CA SER A 204 -1.70 -9.52 21.29
C SER A 204 -0.27 -9.94 20.91
N LYS A 205 0.61 -10.13 21.91
CA LYS A 205 2.04 -10.40 21.73
C LYS A 205 2.71 -9.39 20.81
N GLY A 206 2.35 -8.11 20.95
CA GLY A 206 2.89 -7.00 20.16
C GLY A 206 2.37 -6.91 18.72
N ASN A 207 1.33 -7.65 18.33
CA ASN A 207 0.72 -7.50 16.99
C ASN A 207 -0.17 -6.24 16.94
N PRO A 208 0.17 -5.22 16.13
CA PRO A 208 -0.58 -3.95 16.11
C PRO A 208 -2.05 -4.11 15.74
N ARG A 209 -2.36 -5.02 14.80
CA ARG A 209 -3.74 -5.28 14.36
C ARG A 209 -4.57 -5.88 15.48
N GLU A 210 -4.01 -6.83 16.22
CA GLU A 210 -4.70 -7.44 17.37
C GLU A 210 -4.84 -6.46 18.53
N ILE A 211 -3.82 -5.63 18.80
CA ILE A 211 -3.89 -4.53 19.77
C ILE A 211 -5.10 -3.63 19.48
N ILE A 212 -5.23 -3.16 18.23
CA ILE A 212 -6.33 -2.30 17.81
C ILE A 212 -7.68 -3.02 17.97
N LYS A 213 -7.79 -4.29 17.57
CA LYS A 213 -9.02 -5.07 17.76
C LYS A 213 -9.42 -5.17 19.23
N TYR A 214 -8.48 -5.47 20.11
CA TYR A 214 -8.74 -5.55 21.54
C TYR A 214 -9.14 -4.21 22.14
N LEU A 215 -8.47 -3.12 21.75
CA LEU A 215 -8.86 -1.77 22.15
C LEU A 215 -10.29 -1.45 21.71
N ILE A 216 -10.65 -1.72 20.46
CA ILE A 216 -12.01 -1.52 19.95
C ILE A 216 -13.02 -2.33 20.77
N ARG A 217 -12.74 -3.61 21.04
CA ARG A 217 -13.61 -4.47 21.85
C ARG A 217 -13.82 -3.88 23.24
N VAL A 218 -12.74 -3.51 23.92
CA VAL A 218 -12.77 -2.89 25.24
C VAL A 218 -13.59 -1.60 25.23
N PHE A 219 -13.38 -0.72 24.24
CA PHE A 219 -14.14 0.52 24.14
C PHE A 219 -15.62 0.28 23.85
N HIS A 220 -15.97 -0.70 23.03
CA HIS A 220 -17.36 -1.10 22.84
C HIS A 220 -18.00 -1.54 24.17
N GLU A 221 -17.32 -2.39 24.95
CA GLU A 221 -17.82 -2.79 26.27
C GLU A 221 -17.99 -1.59 27.21
N ILE A 222 -17.04 -0.64 27.22
CA ILE A 222 -17.15 0.57 28.05
C ILE A 222 -18.34 1.44 27.62
N ILE A 223 -18.56 1.62 26.32
CA ILE A 223 -19.61 2.51 25.78
C ILE A 223 -21.00 1.90 25.96
N TYR A 224 -21.15 0.60 25.73
CA TYR A 224 -22.44 -0.08 25.75
C TYR A 224 -22.78 -0.76 27.08
N SER A 225 -21.82 -0.89 28.01
CA SER A 225 -22.09 -1.43 29.33
C SER A 225 -23.05 -0.50 30.09
N ARG A 226 -24.04 -1.11 30.73
CA ARG A 226 -24.95 -0.43 31.66
C ARG A 226 -24.32 -0.29 33.06
N GLU A 227 -23.14 -0.86 33.27
CA GLU A 227 -22.43 -0.85 34.54
C GLU A 227 -21.46 0.33 34.64
N ASN A 228 -21.04 0.68 35.86
CA ASN A 228 -20.03 1.71 36.07
C ASN A 228 -18.70 1.28 35.43
N ILE A 229 -17.98 2.20 34.79
CA ILE A 229 -16.66 1.98 34.17
C ILE A 229 -15.72 1.21 35.11
N LYS A 230 -15.69 1.52 36.41
CA LYS A 230 -14.86 0.81 37.41
C LYS A 230 -15.21 -0.67 37.55
N LYS A 231 -16.48 -1.03 37.37
CA LYS A 231 -16.97 -2.41 37.44
C LYS A 231 -16.70 -3.14 36.12
N THR A 232 -16.98 -2.49 34.98
CA THR A 232 -16.66 -3.01 33.65
C THR A 232 -15.17 -3.31 33.49
N LEU A 233 -14.29 -2.46 34.04
CA LEU A 233 -12.84 -2.67 34.05
C LEU A 233 -12.36 -3.62 35.16
N LYS A 234 -13.19 -4.00 36.13
CA LYS A 234 -12.82 -5.00 37.13
C LYS A 234 -12.75 -6.40 36.53
N ASP A 235 -13.61 -6.67 35.56
CA ASP A 235 -13.67 -7.92 34.81
C ASP A 235 -12.86 -7.84 33.50
N PHE A 236 -11.87 -6.95 33.40
CA PHE A 236 -11.11 -6.68 32.18
C PHE A 236 -10.48 -7.93 31.55
N LYS A 237 -10.05 -8.90 32.37
CA LYS A 237 -9.49 -10.17 31.89
C LYS A 237 -10.53 -11.05 31.19
N SER A 238 -11.82 -10.87 31.45
CA SER A 238 -12.90 -11.61 30.78
C SER A 238 -13.14 -11.15 29.33
N PHE A 239 -12.57 -10.01 28.93
CA PHE A 239 -12.66 -9.50 27.55
C PHE A 239 -11.72 -10.18 26.56
N PHE A 240 -10.93 -11.15 27.01
CA PHE A 240 -9.92 -11.86 26.20
C PHE A 240 -10.15 -13.36 26.30
#